data_AF-A0A209AAE1-F1
#
_entry.id   AF-A0A209AAE1-F1
#
_cell.length_a   1.000
_cell.length_b   1.000
_cell.length_c   1.000
_cell.angle_alpha   90.00
_cell.angle_beta   90.00
_cell.angle_gamma   90.00
#
_symmetry.space_group_name_H-M   'P 1'
#
loop_
_entity.id
_entity.type
_entity.pdbx_description
1 polymer ?
#
loop_
_entity_poly.entity_id
_entity_poly.type
_entity_poly.pdbx_seq_one_letter_code
_entity_poly.pdbx_strand_id
1 'polypeptide(L)'
;MDTCTLGHQILAAVAEAEYQRILERKNDRCAAAMAAKIKSGQKPRTKSDMAIILINKKAGYGKTGMSRTPDFRLEKKVKTAI
;
A
#
# COMPACT_ATOMS: atom_id res chain seq x y z
N MET A 1 -17.67 9.32 41.01
CA MET A 1 -16.80 9.42 39.82
C MET A 1 -15.59 10.22 40.25
N ASP A 2 -14.43 9.58 40.27
CA ASP A 2 -13.21 10.19 40.82
C ASP A 2 -12.67 11.22 39.83
N THR A 3 -12.22 12.37 40.33
CA THR A 3 -11.68 13.46 39.49
C THR A 3 -10.51 13.01 38.61
N CYS A 4 -9.77 11.98 39.05
CA CYS A 4 -8.70 11.35 38.27
C CYS A 4 -9.20 10.61 37.03
N THR A 5 -10.35 9.94 37.05
CA THR A 5 -10.83 9.20 35.85
C THR A 5 -11.41 10.13 34.80
N LEU A 6 -12.07 11.21 35.22
CA LEU A 6 -12.54 12.26 34.32
C LEU A 6 -11.36 12.97 33.63
N GLY A 7 -10.27 13.24 34.35
CA GLY A 7 -9.05 13.83 33.77
C GLY A 7 -8.45 12.98 32.65
N HIS A 8 -8.38 11.66 32.84
CA HIS A 8 -7.90 10.73 31.81
C HIS A 8 -8.82 10.68 30.58
N GLN A 9 -10.13 10.70 30.78
CA GLN A 9 -11.11 10.68 29.68
C GLN A 9 -11.04 11.95 28.83
N ILE A 10 -10.88 13.11 29.46
CA ILE A 10 -10.75 14.40 28.76
C ILE A 10 -9.47 14.41 27.92
N LEU A 11 -8.34 13.98 28.50
CA LEU A 11 -7.07 13.93 27.77
C LEU A 11 -7.13 12.97 26.57
N ALA A 12 -7.76 11.80 26.74
CA ALA A 12 -7.97 10.87 25.65
C ALA A 12 -8.82 11.48 24.51
N ALA A 13 -9.94 12.10 24.86
CA ALA A 13 -10.82 12.76 23.88
C ALA A 13 -10.11 13.89 23.12
N VAL A 14 -9.28 14.68 23.80
CA VAL A 14 -8.48 15.74 23.16
C VAL A 14 -7.43 15.14 22.22
N ALA A 15 -6.73 14.09 22.65
CA ALA A 15 -5.73 13.42 21.82
C ALA A 15 -6.35 12.82 20.53
N GLU A 16 -7.53 12.22 20.65
CA GLU A 16 -8.27 11.69 19.50
C GLU A 16 -8.71 12.80 18.54
N ALA A 17 -9.25 13.91 19.05
CA ALA A 17 -9.65 15.05 18.23
C ALA A 17 -8.47 15.67 17.46
N GLU A 18 -7.32 15.83 18.12
CA GLU A 18 -6.11 16.34 17.48
C GLU A 18 -5.56 15.35 16.43
N TYR A 19 -5.62 14.04 16.69
CA TYR A 19 -5.25 13.03 15.71
C TYR A 19 -6.12 13.11 14.45
N GLN A 20 -7.44 13.28 14.60
CA GLN A 20 -8.36 13.41 13.46
C GLN A 20 -8.03 14.66 12.62
N ARG A 21 -7.75 15.80 13.25
CA ARG A 21 -7.32 17.03 12.54
C ARG A 21 -6.02 16.83 11.75
N ILE A 22 -5.08 16.05 12.28
CA ILE A 22 -3.84 15.72 11.56
C ILE A 22 -4.14 14.79 10.39
N LEU A 23 -5.02 13.80 10.60
CA LEU A 23 -5.41 12.84 9.58
C LEU A 23 -6.11 13.52 8.38
N GLU A 24 -7.04 14.43 8.64
CA GLU A 24 -7.73 15.22 7.60
C GLU A 24 -6.71 15.99 6.74
N ARG A 25 -5.81 16.75 7.39
CA ARG A 25 -4.74 17.49 6.67
C ARG A 25 -3.81 16.57 5.88
N LYS A 26 -3.53 15.37 6.38
CA LYS A 26 -2.72 14.37 5.67
C LYS A 26 -3.48 13.83 4.45
N ASN A 27 -4.78 13.61 4.57
CA ASN A 27 -5.62 13.14 3.48
C ASN A 27 -5.71 14.16 2.36
N ASP A 28 -5.83 15.45 2.67
CA ASP A 28 -5.81 16.53 1.67
C ASP A 28 -4.50 16.54 0.88
N ARG A 29 -3.37 16.41 1.59
CA ARG A 29 -2.04 16.28 0.95
C ARG A 29 -1.92 15.02 0.11
N CYS A 30 -2.52 13.92 0.56
CA CYS A 30 -2.56 12.67 -0.19
C CYS A 30 -3.36 12.84 -1.50
N ALA A 31 -4.51 13.51 -1.45
CA ALA A 31 -5.31 13.83 -2.62
C ALA A 31 -4.53 14.71 -3.62
N ALA A 32 -3.83 15.74 -3.13
CA ALA A 32 -2.96 16.57 -3.96
C ALA A 32 -1.81 15.76 -4.61
N ALA A 33 -1.19 14.84 -3.87
CA ALA A 33 -0.14 13.97 -4.40
C ALA A 33 -0.66 12.98 -5.47
N MET A 34 -1.86 12.44 -5.27
CA MET A 34 -2.52 11.59 -6.28
C MET A 34 -2.83 12.39 -7.55
N ALA A 35 -3.31 13.64 -7.42
CA ALA A 35 -3.54 14.53 -8.56
C ALA A 35 -2.22 14.84 -9.30
N ALA A 36 -1.11 14.99 -8.58
CA ALA A 36 0.24 15.13 -9.14
C ALA A 36 0.83 13.82 -9.70
N LYS A 37 0.05 12.72 -9.78
CA LYS A 37 0.48 11.39 -10.24
C LYS A 37 1.66 10.80 -9.46
N ILE A 38 1.84 11.20 -8.21
CA ILE A 38 2.85 10.61 -7.33
C ILE A 38 2.40 9.18 -6.99
N LYS A 39 3.20 8.19 -7.38
CA LYS A 39 2.91 6.77 -7.16
C LYS A 39 2.96 6.45 -5.67
N SER A 40 1.86 5.93 -5.13
CA SER A 40 1.76 5.45 -3.75
C SER A 40 2.02 3.95 -3.65
N GLY A 41 2.27 3.48 -2.42
CA GLY A 41 2.44 2.05 -2.12
C GLY A 41 3.88 1.54 -2.27
N GLN A 42 4.03 0.21 -2.23
CA GLN A 42 5.33 -0.42 -2.40
C GLN A 42 5.81 -0.25 -3.83
N LYS A 43 7.10 0.11 -3.98
CA LYS A 43 7.75 0.13 -5.29
C LYS A 43 7.68 -1.26 -5.94
N PRO A 44 7.44 -1.36 -7.25
CA PRO A 44 7.54 -2.62 -7.98
C PRO A 44 8.88 -3.30 -7.70
N ARG A 45 8.87 -4.62 -7.48
CA ARG A 45 10.10 -5.39 -7.30
C ARG A 45 10.83 -5.45 -8.64
N THR A 46 12.11 -5.13 -8.70
CA THR A 46 12.94 -5.20 -9.93
C THR A 46 12.85 -6.54 -10.66
N LYS A 47 12.63 -7.65 -9.94
CA LYS A 47 12.44 -8.98 -10.52
C LYS A 47 11.12 -9.15 -11.29
N SER A 48 10.12 -8.28 -11.10
CA SER A 48 8.84 -8.37 -11.81
C SER A 48 8.98 -8.12 -13.30
N ASP A 49 9.85 -7.20 -13.73
CA ASP A 49 9.98 -6.84 -15.14
C ASP A 49 10.60 -8.00 -15.94
N MET A 50 11.66 -8.61 -15.38
CA MET A 50 12.26 -9.83 -15.91
C MET A 50 11.28 -11.01 -15.91
N ALA A 51 10.47 -11.12 -14.86
CA ALA A 51 9.46 -12.17 -14.79
C ALA A 51 8.34 -11.99 -15.82
N ILE A 52 7.89 -10.76 -16.11
CA ILE A 52 6.94 -10.49 -17.21
C ILE A 52 7.51 -10.96 -18.54
N ILE A 53 8.78 -10.65 -18.83
CA ILE A 53 9.46 -11.08 -20.05
C ILE A 53 9.50 -12.62 -20.14
N LEU A 54 9.83 -13.29 -19.02
CA LEU A 54 9.88 -14.75 -18.96
C LEU A 54 8.49 -15.39 -19.12
N ILE A 55 7.45 -14.82 -18.49
CA ILE A 55 6.06 -15.26 -18.62
C ILE A 55 5.58 -15.15 -20.07
N ASN A 56 5.87 -14.04 -20.75
CA ASN A 56 5.54 -13.85 -22.17
C ASN A 56 6.25 -14.88 -23.07
N LYS A 57 7.45 -15.31 -22.69
CA LYS A 57 8.19 -16.39 -23.36
C LYS A 57 7.72 -17.81 -22.97
N LYS A 58 6.62 -17.95 -22.21
CA LYS A 58 6.11 -19.21 -21.65
C LYS A 58 7.16 -19.99 -20.84
N ALA A 59 8.14 -19.28 -20.30
CA ALA A 59 9.15 -19.88 -19.45
C ALA A 59 8.51 -20.12 -18.07
N GLY A 60 8.26 -21.39 -17.73
CA GLY A 60 7.56 -21.77 -16.51
C GLY A 60 8.17 -21.25 -15.20
N TYR A 61 7.38 -21.33 -14.13
CA TYR A 61 7.75 -21.03 -12.75
C TYR A 61 9.10 -21.68 -12.38
N GLY A 62 10.04 -20.87 -11.87
CA GLY A 62 11.39 -21.31 -11.45
C GLY A 62 12.53 -20.54 -12.12
N LYS A 63 12.31 -19.98 -13.33
CA LYS A 63 13.33 -19.17 -14.03
C LYS A 63 13.34 -17.70 -13.63
N THR A 64 12.29 -17.25 -12.94
CA THR A 64 12.05 -15.87 -12.49
C THR A 64 12.80 -15.51 -11.20
N GLY A 65 13.23 -16.51 -10.41
CA GLY A 65 13.87 -16.28 -9.11
C GLY A 65 12.99 -15.55 -8.09
N MET A 66 11.66 -15.60 -8.28
CA MET A 66 10.63 -15.11 -7.37
C MET A 66 9.92 -16.27 -6.67
N SER A 67 9.18 -15.97 -5.61
CA SER A 67 8.35 -16.99 -4.96
C SER A 67 7.11 -17.31 -5.81
N ARG A 68 6.56 -18.51 -5.63
CA ARG A 68 5.44 -19.04 -6.42
C ARG A 68 4.21 -18.13 -6.44
N THR A 69 3.85 -17.54 -5.31
CA THR A 69 2.65 -16.72 -5.16
C THR A 69 2.71 -15.42 -5.97
N PRO A 70 3.75 -14.56 -5.86
CA PRO A 70 3.86 -13.36 -6.69
C PRO A 70 4.04 -13.69 -8.18
N ASP A 71 4.75 -14.75 -8.53
CA ASP A 71 4.86 -15.22 -9.93
C ASP A 71 3.49 -15.56 -10.52
N PHE A 72 2.71 -16.38 -9.82
CA PHE A 72 1.39 -16.78 -10.29
C PHE A 72 0.41 -15.60 -10.38
N ARG A 73 0.47 -14.68 -9.40
CA ARG A 73 -0.32 -13.43 -9.45
C ARG A 73 0.07 -12.57 -10.65
N LEU A 74 1.35 -12.48 -10.95
CA LEU A 74 1.87 -11.72 -12.10
C LEU A 74 1.45 -12.38 -13.42
N GLU A 75 1.57 -13.69 -13.52
CA GLU A 75 1.14 -14.47 -14.69
C GLU A 75 -0.35 -14.28 -15.00
N LYS A 76 -1.21 -14.32 -13.98
CA LYS A 76 -2.64 -14.02 -14.15
C LYS A 76 -2.86 -12.60 -14.68
N LYS A 77 -2.21 -11.60 -14.09
CA LYS A 77 -2.36 -10.20 -14.52
C LYS A 77 -1.92 -10.00 -15.97
N VAL A 78 -0.81 -10.60 -16.38
CA VAL A 78 -0.31 -10.51 -17.75
C VAL A 78 -1.27 -11.19 -18.73
N LYS A 79 -1.77 -12.39 -18.41
CA LYS A 79 -2.74 -13.11 -19.27
C LYS A 79 -4.10 -12.42 -19.38
N THR A 80 -4.54 -11.68 -18.36
CA THR A 80 -5.80 -10.93 -18.38
C THR A 80 -5.67 -9.59 -19.10
N ALA A 81 -4.46 -9.04 -19.20
CA ALA A 81 -4.20 -7.77 -19.88
C ALA A 81 -4.00 -7.90 -21.40
N ILE A 82 -3.89 -9.13 -21.90
CA ILE A 82 -3.84 -9.51 -23.33
C ILE A 82 -5.24 -9.97 -23.73
#